data_AF-A0A2I0JEX7-F1
#
_entry.id   AF-A0A2I0JEX7-F1
#
_cell.length_a   1.000
_cell.length_b   1.000
_cell.length_c   1.000
_cell.angle_alpha   90.00
_cell.angle_beta   90.00
_cell.angle_gamma   90.00
#
_symmetry.space_group_name_H-M   'P 1'
#
loop_
_entity.id
_entity.type
_entity.pdbx_description
1 polymer ?
#
loop_
_entity_poly.entity_id
_entity_poly.type
_entity_poly.pdbx_seq_one_letter_code
_entity_poly.pdbx_strand_id
1 'polypeptide(L)'
;MVAVTEWSGGLYVSPTVAGSRPGGLIAGAWAAMMSLGQEGYLQNTKEIMEASKKIQRGVEEIQELFVVGKPDMTLVAFGSDFLDIFEVNDVMSSKGWHLNALQRPNSIHICVTLQHVPVVDNFIKDLWESVQTVKANPGPISGGLAPIYGAAGRMPDRGMVNELLVSYMDSAC
;
A
#
# COMPACT_ATOMS: atom_id res chain seq x y z
N MET A 1 19.98 -20.07 -8.05
CA MET A 1 21.03 -20.49 -8.99
C MET A 1 20.71 -21.90 -9.46
N VAL A 2 20.69 -22.12 -10.77
CA VAL A 2 20.49 -23.43 -11.41
C VAL A 2 21.76 -23.75 -12.19
N ALA A 3 22.29 -24.96 -12.05
CA ALA A 3 23.42 -25.46 -12.82
C ALA A 3 23.05 -26.83 -13.38
N VAL A 4 23.26 -27.04 -14.68
CA VAL A 4 22.96 -28.28 -15.38
C VAL A 4 24.16 -28.68 -16.22
N THR A 5 24.73 -29.86 -15.92
CA THR A 5 25.92 -30.39 -16.61
C THR A 5 25.56 -31.44 -17.65
N GLU A 6 24.45 -32.17 -17.45
CA GLU A 6 24.04 -33.30 -18.29
C GLU A 6 23.08 -32.93 -19.43
N TRP A 7 22.84 -31.64 -19.66
CA TRP A 7 21.95 -31.21 -20.74
C TRP A 7 22.65 -31.36 -22.09
N SER A 8 21.99 -31.97 -23.06
CA SER A 8 22.53 -32.17 -24.41
C SER A 8 22.85 -30.87 -25.15
N GLY A 9 22.27 -29.74 -24.72
CA GLY A 9 22.60 -28.39 -25.21
C GLY A 9 23.89 -27.80 -24.64
N GLY A 10 24.60 -28.53 -23.79
CA GLY A 10 25.87 -28.13 -23.17
C GLY A 10 25.72 -27.69 -21.72
N LEU A 11 26.84 -27.22 -21.14
CA LEU A 11 26.88 -26.71 -19.78
C LEU A 11 25.99 -25.47 -19.66
N TYR A 12 25.05 -25.48 -18.72
CA TYR A 12 24.12 -24.38 -18.49
C TYR A 12 24.18 -23.90 -17.04
N VAL A 13 24.24 -22.58 -16.85
CA VAL A 13 24.17 -21.95 -15.52
C VAL A 13 23.27 -20.72 -15.58
N SER A 14 22.41 -20.57 -14.57
CA SER A 14 21.66 -19.34 -14.32
C SER A 14 21.79 -18.90 -12.86
N PRO A 15 22.11 -17.63 -12.59
CA PRO A 15 22.24 -17.12 -11.22
C PRO A 15 20.90 -17.01 -10.50
N THR A 16 19.79 -16.79 -11.23
CA THR A 16 18.43 -16.62 -10.68
C THR A 16 17.45 -17.60 -11.31
N VAL A 17 16.14 -17.43 -11.08
CA VAL A 17 15.09 -18.35 -11.59
C VAL A 17 15.02 -18.33 -13.12
N ALA A 18 15.16 -17.16 -13.73
CA ALA A 18 15.00 -17.00 -15.18
C ALA A 18 16.30 -17.35 -15.94
N GLY A 19 16.16 -17.89 -17.16
CA GLY A 19 17.24 -17.97 -18.14
C GLY A 19 17.39 -16.64 -18.88
N SER A 20 16.55 -16.44 -19.90
CA SER A 20 16.42 -15.14 -20.60
C SER A 20 15.88 -14.07 -19.65
N ARG A 21 16.45 -12.86 -19.69
CA ARG A 21 16.08 -11.74 -18.82
C ARG A 21 15.91 -10.44 -19.63
N PRO A 22 14.98 -9.55 -19.24
CA PRO A 22 14.76 -8.27 -19.92
C PRO A 22 15.89 -7.29 -19.61
N GLY A 23 16.92 -7.22 -20.46
CA GLY A 23 18.09 -6.36 -20.26
C GLY A 23 17.77 -4.86 -20.11
N GLY A 24 16.67 -4.39 -20.71
CA GLY A 24 16.21 -3.01 -20.59
C GLY A 24 15.89 -2.58 -19.16
N LEU A 25 15.31 -3.46 -18.32
CA LEU A 25 15.02 -3.14 -16.92
C LEU A 25 16.30 -2.99 -16.09
N ILE A 26 17.33 -3.77 -16.41
CA ILE A 26 18.65 -3.69 -15.76
C ILE A 26 19.31 -2.36 -16.13
N ALA A 27 19.30 -1.99 -17.41
CA ALA A 27 19.82 -0.70 -17.87
C ALA A 27 19.05 0.48 -17.25
N GLY A 28 17.71 0.37 -17.15
CA GLY A 28 16.87 1.39 -16.52
C GLY A 28 17.17 1.57 -15.03
N ALA A 29 17.35 0.46 -14.28
CA ALA A 29 17.73 0.52 -12.87
C ALA A 29 19.11 1.17 -12.69
N TRP A 30 20.10 0.80 -13.53
CA TRP A 30 21.42 1.41 -13.51
C TRP A 30 21.34 2.92 -13.82
N ALA A 31 20.59 3.30 -14.86
CA ALA A 31 20.41 4.70 -15.24
C ALA A 31 19.78 5.53 -14.11
N ALA A 32 18.74 5.01 -13.44
CA ALA A 32 18.11 5.68 -12.30
C ALA A 32 19.07 5.87 -11.12
N MET A 33 19.86 4.84 -10.79
CA MET A 33 20.87 4.94 -9.73
C MET A 33 21.92 5.99 -10.05
N MET A 34 22.43 6.00 -11.29
CA MET A 34 23.47 6.92 -11.73
C MET A 34 22.96 8.36 -11.87
N SER A 35 21.71 8.56 -12.31
CA SER A 35 21.13 9.90 -12.47
C SER A 35 20.85 10.58 -11.13
N LEU A 36 20.50 9.80 -10.10
CA LEU A 36 20.24 10.33 -8.75
C LEU A 36 21.53 10.55 -7.97
N GLY A 37 22.45 9.57 -8.01
CA GLY A 37 23.62 9.56 -7.14
C GLY A 37 23.25 9.58 -5.65
N GLN A 38 24.26 9.67 -4.79
CA GLN A 38 24.05 9.68 -3.34
C GLN A 38 23.23 10.89 -2.87
N GLU A 39 23.51 12.08 -3.41
CA GLU A 39 22.83 13.32 -3.03
C GLU A 39 21.35 13.30 -3.40
N GLY A 40 20.99 12.82 -4.60
CA GLY A 40 19.59 12.69 -5.00
C GLY A 40 18.82 11.72 -4.12
N TYR A 41 19.42 10.59 -3.75
CA TYR A 41 18.80 9.67 -2.79
C TYR A 41 18.61 10.30 -1.41
N LEU A 42 19.60 11.05 -0.90
CA LEU A 42 19.48 11.75 0.39
C LEU A 42 18.37 12.80 0.38
N GLN A 43 18.31 13.63 -0.67
CA GLN A 43 17.29 14.66 -0.81
C GLN A 43 15.89 14.05 -0.91
N ASN A 44 15.70 13.07 -1.79
CA ASN A 44 14.42 12.38 -1.95
C ASN A 44 13.98 11.70 -0.65
N THR A 45 14.90 11.04 0.05
CA THR A 45 14.61 10.39 1.33
C THR A 45 14.16 11.43 2.36
N LYS A 46 14.85 12.58 2.46
CA LYS A 46 14.47 13.66 3.38
C LYS A 46 13.04 14.13 3.13
N GLU A 47 12.69 14.43 1.88
CA GLU A 47 11.35 14.91 1.51
C GLU A 47 10.25 13.89 1.85
N ILE A 48 10.46 12.61 1.50
CA ILE A 48 9.48 11.56 1.78
C ILE A 48 9.33 11.35 3.30
N MET A 49 10.43 11.40 4.05
CA MET A 49 10.41 11.24 5.51
C MET A 49 9.70 12.42 6.21
N GLU A 50 9.89 13.64 5.72
CA GLU A 50 9.17 14.82 6.22
C GLU A 50 7.67 14.73 5.94
N ALA A 51 7.29 14.32 4.72
CA ALA A 51 5.91 14.06 4.35
C ALA A 51 5.27 12.96 5.20
N SER A 52 5.96 11.83 5.41
CA SER A 52 5.50 10.72 6.26
C SER A 52 5.24 11.18 7.69
N LYS A 53 6.18 11.91 8.30
CA LYS A 53 6.01 12.45 9.66
C LYS A 53 4.85 13.45 9.75
N LYS A 54 4.62 14.23 8.70
CA LYS A 54 3.49 15.17 8.65
C LYS A 54 2.15 14.43 8.57
N ILE A 55 2.06 13.39 7.74
CA ILE A 55 0.89 12.51 7.68
C ILE A 55 0.66 11.83 9.03
N GLN A 56 1.70 11.25 9.64
CA GLN A 56 1.59 10.61 10.95
C GLN A 56 0.99 11.56 12.00
N ARG A 57 1.54 12.78 12.13
CA ARG A 57 0.99 13.80 13.05
C ARG A 57 -0.45 14.17 12.71
N GLY A 58 -0.76 14.37 11.43
CA GLY A 58 -2.11 14.68 10.99
C GLY A 58 -3.12 13.58 11.34
N VAL A 59 -2.72 12.31 11.29
CA VAL A 59 -3.54 11.19 11.76
C VAL A 59 -3.69 11.21 13.28
N GLU A 60 -2.61 11.42 14.03
CA GLU A 60 -2.61 11.49 15.50
C GLU A 60 -3.45 12.65 16.05
N GLU A 61 -3.64 13.73 15.27
CA GLU A 61 -4.50 14.87 15.61
C GLU A 61 -6.01 14.58 15.41
N ILE A 62 -6.37 13.51 14.69
CA ILE A 62 -7.76 13.11 14.47
C ILE A 62 -8.18 12.15 15.59
N GLN A 63 -9.05 12.60 16.50
CA GLN A 63 -9.43 11.88 17.71
C GLN A 63 -9.97 10.46 17.48
N GLU A 64 -10.67 10.23 16.36
CA GLU A 64 -11.25 8.94 16.02
C GLU A 64 -10.22 7.93 15.49
N LEU A 65 -9.01 8.37 15.13
CA LEU A 65 -7.99 7.54 14.52
C LEU A 65 -6.83 7.26 15.49
N PHE A 66 -6.16 6.15 15.25
CA PHE A 66 -4.89 5.84 15.89
C PHE A 66 -3.89 5.33 14.86
N VAL A 67 -2.61 5.64 15.07
CA VAL A 67 -1.51 5.07 14.28
C VAL A 67 -1.19 3.67 14.81
N VAL A 68 -1.04 2.70 13.91
CA VAL A 68 -0.67 1.32 14.25
C VAL A 68 0.83 1.27 14.54
N GLY A 69 1.18 1.07 15.81
CA GLY A 69 2.58 0.98 16.24
C GLY A 69 3.28 2.34 16.22
N LYS A 70 4.55 2.36 15.83
CA LYS A 70 5.39 3.57 15.76
C LYS A 70 6.18 3.55 14.45
N PRO A 71 5.65 4.12 13.35
CA PRO A 71 6.32 4.09 12.06
C PRO A 71 7.57 4.98 12.06
N ASP A 72 8.75 4.39 11.83
CA ASP A 72 10.01 5.13 11.74
C ASP A 72 10.34 5.61 10.32
N MET A 73 9.59 5.16 9.32
CA MET A 73 9.89 5.34 7.88
C MET A 73 8.67 5.88 7.11
N THR A 74 8.50 5.49 5.85
CA THR A 74 7.59 6.11 4.89
C THR A 74 6.19 5.47 4.84
N LEU A 75 5.95 4.39 5.60
CA LEU A 75 4.67 3.71 5.64
C LEU A 75 3.95 4.05 6.94
N VAL A 76 2.75 4.62 6.82
CA VAL A 76 1.90 4.96 7.96
C VAL A 76 0.62 4.14 7.87
N ALA A 77 0.45 3.20 8.80
CA ALA A 77 -0.77 2.43 8.97
C ALA A 77 -1.59 3.04 10.12
N PHE A 78 -2.90 3.14 9.93
CA PHE A 78 -3.81 3.72 10.91
C PHE A 78 -5.18 3.03 10.90
N GLY A 79 -5.82 3.04 12.06
CA GLY A 79 -7.11 2.40 12.32
C GLY A 79 -8.03 3.30 13.12
N SER A 80 -9.19 2.78 13.50
CA SER A 80 -10.13 3.43 14.42
C SER A 80 -10.75 2.39 15.34
N ASP A 81 -10.89 2.74 16.62
CA ASP A 81 -11.66 1.96 17.60
C ASP A 81 -13.15 2.38 17.65
N PHE A 82 -13.49 3.49 16.99
CA PHE A 82 -14.81 4.11 17.05
C PHE A 82 -15.59 4.02 15.72
N LEU A 83 -14.88 3.92 14.60
CA LEU A 83 -15.45 3.89 13.25
C LEU A 83 -15.00 2.63 12.49
N ASP A 84 -15.78 2.21 11.49
CA ASP A 84 -15.28 1.23 10.53
C ASP A 84 -14.27 1.92 9.59
N ILE A 85 -12.99 1.60 9.77
CA ILE A 85 -11.91 2.21 8.99
C ILE A 85 -12.05 1.94 7.48
N PHE A 86 -12.74 0.87 7.08
CA PHE A 86 -12.95 0.60 5.66
C PHE A 86 -14.04 1.50 5.06
N GLU A 87 -15.02 1.96 5.83
CA GLU A 87 -15.97 2.98 5.37
C GLU A 87 -15.25 4.31 5.15
N VAL A 88 -14.31 4.67 6.05
CA VAL A 88 -13.44 5.84 5.86
C VAL A 88 -12.61 5.69 4.58
N ASN A 89 -12.08 4.50 4.32
CA ASN A 89 -11.34 4.20 3.09
C ASN A 89 -12.18 4.34 1.82
N ASP A 90 -13.44 3.92 1.87
CA ASP A 90 -14.36 4.06 0.74
C ASP A 90 -14.67 5.54 0.43
N VAL A 91 -14.85 6.37 1.46
CA VAL A 91 -15.02 7.82 1.27
C VAL A 91 -13.75 8.45 0.70
N MET A 92 -12.57 8.08 1.22
CA MET A 92 -11.27 8.50 0.67
C MET A 92 -11.13 8.08 -0.81
N SER A 93 -11.58 6.87 -1.15
CA SER A 93 -11.58 6.35 -2.53
C SER A 93 -12.49 7.16 -3.45
N SER A 94 -13.65 7.60 -2.97
CA SER A 94 -14.55 8.49 -3.73
C SER A 94 -13.92 9.86 -4.06
N LYS A 95 -12.91 10.27 -3.27
CA LYS A 95 -12.10 11.48 -3.46
C LYS A 95 -10.83 11.23 -4.31
N GLY A 96 -10.61 9.99 -4.78
CA GLY A 96 -9.48 9.61 -5.63
C GLY A 96 -8.27 9.05 -4.86
N TRP A 97 -8.37 8.82 -3.55
CA TRP A 97 -7.29 8.21 -2.77
C TRP A 97 -7.39 6.69 -2.77
N HIS A 98 -6.31 6.01 -3.16
CA HIS A 98 -6.25 4.55 -3.14
C HIS A 98 -5.32 4.07 -2.03
N LEU A 99 -5.89 3.72 -0.89
CA LEU A 99 -5.16 3.22 0.27
C LEU A 99 -5.25 1.69 0.35
N ASN A 100 -4.24 1.08 0.97
CA ASN A 100 -4.22 -0.37 1.14
C ASN A 100 -5.01 -0.76 2.39
N ALA A 101 -6.06 -1.55 2.21
CA ALA A 101 -6.79 -2.16 3.31
C ALA A 101 -5.96 -3.26 3.98
N LEU A 102 -5.92 -3.23 5.32
CA LEU A 102 -5.18 -4.14 6.16
C LEU A 102 -6.11 -4.87 7.14
N GLN A 103 -5.60 -5.95 7.73
CA GLN A 103 -6.32 -6.77 8.69
C GLN A 103 -5.40 -7.14 9.85
N ARG A 104 -5.99 -7.36 11.04
CA ARG A 104 -5.31 -7.69 12.31
C ARG A 104 -4.27 -6.63 12.79
N PRO A 105 -4.73 -5.46 13.24
CA PRO A 105 -6.12 -5.00 13.36
C PRO A 105 -6.68 -4.48 12.03
N ASN A 106 -8.00 -4.29 11.96
CA ASN A 106 -8.60 -3.58 10.83
C ASN A 106 -7.96 -2.20 10.74
N SER A 107 -7.32 -1.92 9.62
CA SER A 107 -6.56 -0.69 9.41
C SER A 107 -6.44 -0.42 7.92
N ILE A 108 -5.96 0.76 7.59
CA ILE A 108 -5.52 1.13 6.24
C ILE A 108 -4.12 1.71 6.32
N HIS A 109 -3.36 1.64 5.23
CA HIS A 109 -2.06 2.31 5.18
C HIS A 109 -1.86 3.12 3.91
N ILE A 110 -1.00 4.13 4.04
CA ILE A 110 -0.39 4.85 2.95
C ILE A 110 1.12 4.60 2.95
N CYS A 111 1.68 4.25 1.79
CA CYS A 111 3.11 4.20 1.56
C CYS A 111 3.53 5.50 0.88
N VAL A 112 4.15 6.39 1.63
CA VAL A 112 4.53 7.73 1.16
C VAL A 112 5.69 7.60 0.18
N THR A 113 5.55 8.29 -0.94
CA THR A 113 6.52 8.39 -2.04
C THR A 113 6.65 9.86 -2.43
N LEU A 114 7.59 10.21 -3.33
CA LEU A 114 7.77 11.58 -3.79
C LEU A 114 6.50 12.22 -4.36
N GLN A 115 5.61 11.43 -4.95
CA GLN A 115 4.34 11.93 -5.51
C GLN A 115 3.39 12.49 -4.44
N HIS A 116 3.57 12.09 -3.18
CA HIS A 116 2.73 12.53 -2.08
C HIS A 116 3.19 13.85 -1.46
N VAL A 117 4.48 14.20 -1.59
CA VAL A 117 5.08 15.41 -0.99
C VAL A 117 4.27 16.68 -1.28
N PRO A 118 3.84 16.98 -2.52
CA PRO A 118 3.08 18.20 -2.80
C PRO A 118 1.61 18.16 -2.34
N VAL A 119 1.08 16.99 -1.93
CA VAL A 119 -0.35 16.79 -1.65
C VAL A 119 -0.64 16.34 -0.22
N VAL A 120 0.37 16.37 0.68
CA VAL A 120 0.21 15.95 2.08
C VAL A 120 -0.92 16.69 2.79
N ASP A 121 -1.02 18.01 2.60
CA ASP A 121 -2.07 18.80 3.25
C ASP A 121 -3.47 18.45 2.74
N ASN A 122 -3.59 18.20 1.44
CA ASN A 122 -4.85 17.75 0.83
C ASN A 122 -5.23 16.37 1.38
N PHE A 123 -4.27 15.45 1.51
CA PHE A 123 -4.51 14.13 2.10
C PHE A 123 -5.05 14.23 3.52
N ILE A 124 -4.41 15.02 4.39
CA ILE A 124 -4.81 15.17 5.80
C ILE A 124 -6.20 15.81 5.89
N LYS A 125 -6.46 16.85 5.09
CA LYS A 125 -7.78 17.49 5.01
C LYS A 125 -8.85 16.50 4.57
N ASP A 126 -8.59 15.75 3.49
CA ASP A 126 -9.55 14.79 2.96
C ASP A 126 -9.82 13.65 3.92
N LEU A 127 -8.80 13.19 4.64
CA LEU A 127 -8.93 12.17 5.69
C LEU A 127 -9.81 12.67 6.83
N TRP A 128 -9.58 13.88 7.33
CA TRP A 128 -10.41 14.47 8.37
C TRP A 128 -11.87 14.60 7.93
N GLU A 129 -12.12 15.12 6.73
CA GLU A 129 -13.49 15.23 6.17
C GLU A 129 -14.16 13.86 5.98
N SER A 130 -13.39 12.85 5.59
CA SER A 130 -13.90 11.47 5.43
C SER A 130 -14.30 10.87 6.77
N VAL A 131 -13.48 11.07 7.81
CA VAL A 131 -13.81 10.70 9.19
C VAL A 131 -15.10 11.38 9.66
N GLN A 132 -15.24 12.69 9.43
CA GLN A 132 -16.47 13.42 9.80
C GLN A 132 -17.70 12.90 9.05
N THR A 133 -17.54 12.53 7.77
CA THR A 133 -18.62 11.98 6.95
C THR A 133 -19.13 10.65 7.51
N VAL A 134 -18.22 9.71 7.79
CA VAL A 134 -18.57 8.40 8.36
C VAL A 134 -19.14 8.54 9.77
N LYS A 135 -18.60 9.46 10.57
CA LYS A 135 -19.11 9.75 11.91
C LYS A 135 -20.55 10.28 11.89
N ALA A 136 -20.88 11.14 10.92
CA ALA A 136 -22.22 11.70 10.78
C ALA A 136 -23.24 10.70 10.23
N ASN A 137 -22.82 9.84 9.29
CA ASN A 137 -23.67 8.85 8.63
C ASN A 137 -22.94 7.51 8.53
N PRO A 138 -22.93 6.70 9.61
CA PRO A 138 -22.27 5.40 9.59
C PRO A 138 -22.99 4.44 8.66
N GLY A 139 -22.23 3.64 7.92
CA GLY A 139 -22.75 2.65 6.98
C GLY A 139 -22.00 2.65 5.65
N PRO A 140 -22.04 1.53 4.91
CA PRO A 140 -21.31 1.38 3.66
C PRO A 140 -21.86 2.33 2.59
N ILE A 141 -20.96 2.94 1.83
CA ILE A 141 -21.34 3.70 0.64
C ILE A 141 -21.64 2.74 -0.52
N SER A 142 -22.57 3.14 -1.39
CA SER A 142 -22.91 2.35 -2.58
C SER A 142 -21.69 2.19 -3.49
N GLY A 143 -21.30 0.95 -3.79
CA GLY A 143 -20.13 0.61 -4.62
C GLY A 143 -18.79 0.60 -3.88
N GLY A 144 -18.79 0.81 -2.56
CA GLY A 144 -17.60 0.70 -1.71
C GLY A 144 -17.13 -0.75 -1.49
N LEU A 145 -15.87 -0.91 -1.09
CA LEU A 145 -15.26 -2.22 -0.81
C LEU A 145 -15.25 -2.55 0.69
N ALA A 146 -15.72 -1.66 1.56
CA ALA A 146 -15.78 -1.90 3.01
C ALA A 146 -16.46 -3.22 3.39
N PRO A 147 -17.61 -3.61 2.80
CA PRO A 147 -18.23 -4.90 3.10
C PRO A 147 -17.33 -6.10 2.77
N ILE A 148 -16.57 -6.04 1.67
CA ILE A 148 -15.69 -7.13 1.22
C ILE A 148 -14.51 -7.28 2.19
N TYR A 149 -13.80 -6.19 2.50
CA TYR A 149 -12.67 -6.24 3.43
C TYR A 149 -13.11 -6.56 4.86
N GLY A 150 -14.24 -6.00 5.30
CA GLY A 150 -14.85 -6.31 6.59
C GLY A 150 -15.25 -7.78 6.74
N ALA A 151 -15.82 -8.39 5.68
CA ALA A 151 -16.15 -9.81 5.66
C ALA A 151 -14.89 -10.70 5.63
N ALA A 152 -13.91 -10.38 4.78
CA ALA A 152 -12.66 -11.14 4.65
C ALA A 152 -11.85 -11.17 5.96
N GLY A 153 -11.85 -10.07 6.72
CA GLY A 153 -11.23 -10.02 8.04
C GLY A 153 -11.89 -10.96 9.06
N ARG A 154 -13.22 -11.05 9.04
CA ARG A 154 -14.02 -11.83 9.99
C ARG A 154 -14.16 -13.32 9.63
N MET A 155 -13.94 -13.70 8.36
CA MET A 155 -14.07 -15.10 7.93
C MET A 155 -13.09 -16.03 8.67
N PRO A 156 -13.58 -17.02 9.43
CA PRO A 156 -12.72 -17.99 10.12
C PRO A 156 -12.14 -19.02 9.14
N ASP A 157 -12.91 -19.41 8.12
CA ASP A 157 -12.46 -20.34 7.09
C ASP A 157 -11.59 -19.61 6.05
N ARG A 158 -10.32 -20.00 5.99
CA ARG A 158 -9.35 -19.45 5.05
C ARG A 158 -9.38 -20.15 3.69
N GLY A 159 -10.03 -21.30 3.57
CA GLY A 159 -10.27 -21.99 2.29
C GLY A 159 -11.18 -21.18 1.37
N MET A 160 -12.30 -20.68 1.88
CA MET A 160 -13.20 -19.80 1.12
C MET A 160 -12.52 -18.51 0.63
N VAL A 161 -11.65 -17.91 1.46
CA VAL A 161 -10.88 -16.72 1.04
C VAL A 161 -9.95 -17.08 -0.12
N ASN A 162 -9.32 -18.25 -0.09
CA ASN A 162 -8.44 -18.72 -1.17
C ASN A 162 -9.22 -18.94 -2.48
N GLU A 163 -10.39 -19.59 -2.42
CA GLU A 163 -11.24 -19.80 -3.61
C GLU A 163 -11.68 -18.47 -4.24
N LEU A 164 -12.07 -17.50 -3.41
CA LEU A 164 -12.40 -16.14 -3.87
C LEU A 164 -11.22 -15.48 -4.60
N LEU A 165 -10.00 -15.61 -4.06
CA LEU A 165 -8.79 -15.03 -4.67
C LEU A 165 -8.44 -15.71 -6.00
N VAL A 166 -8.57 -17.03 -6.09
CA VAL A 166 -8.37 -17.79 -7.33
C VAL A 166 -9.40 -17.34 -8.38
N SER A 167 -10.68 -17.30 -8.02
CA SER A 167 -11.73 -16.86 -8.94
C SER A 167 -11.52 -15.42 -9.41
N TYR A 168 -11.03 -14.52 -8.55
CA TYR A 168 -10.68 -13.17 -8.95
C TYR A 168 -9.52 -13.15 -9.96
N MET A 169 -8.45 -13.90 -9.70
CA MET A 169 -7.30 -14.01 -10.61
C MET A 169 -7.72 -14.55 -11.98
N ASP A 170 -8.55 -15.59 -12.00
CA ASP A 170 -9.06 -16.19 -13.24
C ASP A 170 -9.94 -15.22 -14.05
N SER A 171 -10.61 -14.27 -13.37
CA SER A 171 -11.42 -13.23 -14.04
C SER A 171 -10.62 -12.05 -14.56
N ALA A 172 -9.39 -11.85 -14.07
CA ALA A 172 -8.52 -10.74 -14.44
C ALA A 172 -7.54 -11.07 -15.58
N CYS A 173 -7.47 -12.35 -15.97
CA CYS A 173 -6.70 -12.85 -17.11
C CYS A 173 -7.61 -12.97 -18.35
#